data_AF-A0A7M7N810-F1
#
_entry.id   AF-A0A7M7N810-F1
#
_cell.length_a   1.000
_cell.length_b   1.000
_cell.length_c   1.000
_cell.angle_alpha   90.00
_cell.angle_beta   90.00
_cell.angle_gamma   90.00
#
_symmetry.space_group_name_H-M   'P 1'
#
loop_
_entity.id
_entity.type
_entity.pdbx_description
1 polymer ?
#
loop_
_entity_poly.entity_id
_entity_poly.type
_entity_poly.pdbx_seq_one_letter_code
_entity_poly.pdbx_strand_id
1 'polypeptide(L)'
;MPSETCGYIVDRGDQFKLSSIRDPATDITTSDQAVAPYVPSYPDSVDCEISFRTTPDKRFFMRITHFQLELSTRCQNDALLLYDGSSSNEGQLVNNLSPNGLCGLTLSLPNYFYSTGNDVTVRFKTNERNNSYSGFVMLLTPYRLPADGANCTEDEMTCKLSGKCFTKDAYCNSVNQCEDSSDEPGLSACQSSSSRLCGNHMMGLVLALFITYIFTAANHVIYTPRHSSTTDPTF
;
A
#
# COMPACT_ATOMS: atom_id res chain seq x y z
N MET A 1 -13.10 28.84 -2.53
CA MET A 1 -12.31 28.62 -1.30
C MET A 1 -11.75 27.22 -1.45
N PRO A 2 -10.45 27.03 -1.67
CA PRO A 2 -9.97 25.69 -1.97
C PRO A 2 -10.09 24.87 -0.70
N SER A 3 -10.85 23.78 -0.78
CA SER A 3 -10.85 22.69 0.18
C SER A 3 -9.44 22.11 0.19
N GLU A 4 -8.59 22.61 1.08
CA GLU A 4 -7.21 22.17 1.18
C GLU A 4 -7.21 20.73 1.70
N THR A 5 -6.86 19.80 0.81
CA THR A 5 -6.79 18.35 1.02
C THR A 5 -6.01 18.01 2.29
N CYS A 6 -6.42 16.99 3.08
CA CYS A 6 -5.69 16.50 4.26
C CYS A 6 -4.36 15.79 3.96
N GLY A 7 -3.68 16.24 2.92
CA GLY A 7 -2.54 15.59 2.28
C GLY A 7 -2.98 14.65 1.16
N TYR A 8 -2.27 13.54 0.99
CA TYR A 8 -2.41 12.63 -0.15
C TYR A 8 -3.02 11.29 0.25
N ILE A 9 -3.89 10.77 -0.61
CA ILE A 9 -4.52 9.45 -0.46
C ILE A 9 -3.96 8.54 -1.55
N VAL A 10 -3.38 7.41 -1.15
CA VAL A 10 -3.15 6.28 -2.07
C VAL A 10 -4.28 5.30 -1.87
N ASP A 11 -5.11 5.14 -2.91
CA ASP A 11 -6.03 4.03 -3.02
C ASP A 11 -5.27 2.79 -3.49
N ARG A 12 -5.30 1.71 -2.69
CA ARG A 12 -4.74 0.40 -3.02
C ARG A 12 -5.84 -0.63 -3.30
N GLY A 13 -7.00 -0.18 -3.75
CA GLY A 13 -8.19 -0.99 -4.00
C GLY A 13 -8.95 -1.26 -2.71
N ASP A 14 -8.40 -2.15 -1.89
CA ASP A 14 -9.03 -2.55 -0.63
C ASP A 14 -8.43 -1.85 0.59
N GLN A 15 -7.45 -0.95 0.44
CA GLN A 15 -6.87 -0.20 1.55
C GLN A 15 -6.65 1.25 1.16
N PHE A 16 -6.77 2.16 2.13
CA PHE A 16 -6.44 3.57 1.93
C PHE A 16 -5.22 3.92 2.77
N LYS A 17 -4.20 4.50 2.13
CA LYS A 17 -3.10 5.15 2.84
C LYS A 17 -3.32 6.66 2.81
N LEU A 18 -3.49 7.26 3.97
CA LEU A 18 -3.61 8.71 4.14
C LEU A 18 -2.31 9.26 4.74
N SER A 19 -1.73 10.26 4.08
CA SER A 19 -0.54 10.99 4.54
C SER A 19 -0.86 12.48 4.62
N SER A 20 -0.48 13.15 5.71
CA SER A 20 -0.63 14.62 5.81
C SER A 20 0.35 15.40 4.94
N ILE A 21 1.38 14.73 4.42
CA ILE A 21 2.41 15.35 3.59
C ILE A 21 1.88 15.51 2.16
N ARG A 22 2.03 16.71 1.60
CA ARG A 22 1.74 17.01 0.19
C ARG A 22 2.94 16.62 -0.68
N ASP A 23 3.10 15.35 -1.05
CA ASP A 23 3.95 15.02 -2.21
C ASP A 23 3.60 13.67 -2.89
N PRO A 24 3.22 13.66 -4.18
CA PRO A 24 3.16 12.45 -4.99
C PRO A 24 4.53 11.95 -5.51
N ALA A 25 5.62 12.73 -5.37
CA ALA A 25 6.96 12.39 -5.88
C ALA A 25 7.85 11.60 -4.89
N THR A 26 7.38 11.33 -3.67
CA THR A 26 8.09 10.46 -2.71
C THR A 26 7.55 9.03 -2.71
N ASP A 27 7.20 8.50 -3.88
CA ASP A 27 7.29 7.05 -4.08
C ASP A 27 8.79 6.74 -4.21
N ILE A 28 9.39 6.19 -3.17
CA ILE A 28 10.78 5.71 -3.22
C ILE A 28 10.77 4.44 -4.07
N THR A 29 10.67 4.62 -5.38
CA THR A 29 10.97 3.65 -6.43
C THR A 29 12.00 4.25 -7.37
N THR A 30 13.22 4.47 -6.88
CA THR A 30 14.41 4.43 -7.75
C THR A 30 15.53 3.80 -6.95
N SER A 31 15.93 2.60 -7.36
CA SER A 31 16.99 1.79 -6.77
C SER A 31 18.40 2.37 -6.97
N ASP A 32 18.57 3.68 -7.17
CA ASP A 32 19.87 4.28 -7.49
C ASP A 32 19.93 5.75 -7.06
N GLN A 33 19.88 6.04 -5.75
CA GLN A 33 20.59 7.20 -5.18
C GLN A 33 20.58 7.14 -3.65
N ALA A 34 21.77 7.10 -3.05
CA ALA A 34 21.99 7.17 -1.61
C ALA A 34 21.80 8.60 -1.05
N VAL A 35 20.65 9.23 -1.33
CA VAL A 35 20.22 10.47 -0.67
C VAL A 35 19.22 10.06 0.41
N ALA A 36 19.50 10.43 1.66
CA ALA A 36 18.54 10.22 2.74
C ALA A 36 17.20 10.86 2.34
N PRO A 37 16.08 10.14 2.38
CA PRO A 37 14.81 10.66 1.90
C PRO A 37 14.44 11.88 2.73
N TYR A 38 14.38 13.05 2.08
CA TYR A 38 13.80 14.25 2.68
C TYR A 38 12.32 13.98 2.90
N VAL A 39 11.86 14.06 4.16
CA VAL A 39 10.44 13.94 4.51
C VAL A 39 9.88 15.36 4.61
N PRO A 40 9.02 15.80 3.67
CA PRO A 40 8.44 17.14 3.71
C PRO A 40 7.56 17.31 4.96
N SER A 41 7.45 18.54 5.46
CA SER A 41 6.52 18.86 6.54
C SER A 41 5.08 19.02 6.03
N TYR A 42 4.10 18.83 6.91
CA TYR A 42 2.70 19.15 6.58
C TYR A 42 2.46 20.66 6.46
N PRO A 43 1.36 21.10 5.82
CA PRO A 43 1.03 22.52 5.69
C PRO A 43 0.53 23.16 6.98
N ASP A 44 0.80 24.44 7.16
CA ASP A 44 0.12 25.29 8.13
C ASP A 44 -1.30 25.66 7.64
N SER A 45 -2.13 26.16 8.56
CA SER A 45 -3.48 26.68 8.32
C SER A 45 -4.46 25.71 7.64
N VAL A 46 -4.30 24.40 7.85
CA VAL A 46 -5.19 23.37 7.32
C VAL A 46 -6.34 23.13 8.31
N ASP A 47 -7.57 23.06 7.80
CA ASP A 47 -8.69 22.40 8.50
C ASP A 47 -9.49 21.63 7.45
N CYS A 48 -9.25 20.33 7.39
CA CYS A 48 -9.74 19.49 6.34
C CYS A 48 -10.41 18.24 6.94
N GLU A 49 -11.40 17.72 6.23
CA GLU A 49 -12.16 16.54 6.62
C GLU A 49 -12.27 15.60 5.42
N ILE A 50 -11.97 14.32 5.64
CA ILE A 50 -12.08 13.27 4.63
C ILE A 50 -12.82 12.09 5.25
N SER A 51 -13.88 11.66 4.57
CA SER A 51 -14.67 10.50 4.97
C SER A 51 -14.38 9.32 4.04
N PHE A 52 -14.24 8.15 4.63
CA PHE A 52 -14.05 6.88 3.93
C PHE A 52 -15.26 5.99 4.18
N ARG A 53 -15.72 5.32 3.12
CA ARG A 53 -16.83 4.39 3.18
C ARG A 53 -16.43 3.05 2.55
N THR A 54 -16.78 1.97 3.22
CA THR A 54 -16.67 0.60 2.69
C THR A 54 -18.06 -0.03 2.54
N THR A 55 -18.13 -1.30 2.17
CA THR A 55 -19.40 -2.03 2.03
C THR A 55 -20.10 -2.20 3.38
N PRO A 56 -21.44 -2.30 3.42
CA PRO A 56 -22.20 -2.33 4.68
C PRO A 56 -21.86 -3.50 5.63
N ASP A 57 -21.28 -4.58 5.12
CA ASP A 57 -20.84 -5.75 5.88
C ASP A 57 -19.43 -5.61 6.48
N LYS A 58 -18.69 -4.56 6.11
CA LYS A 58 -17.33 -4.29 6.55
C LYS A 58 -17.25 -3.11 7.52
N ARG A 59 -16.17 -3.08 8.28
CA ARG A 59 -15.76 -2.01 9.19
C ARG A 59 -14.31 -1.61 8.89
N PHE A 60 -13.83 -0.53 9.46
CA PHE A 60 -12.46 -0.07 9.28
C PHE A 60 -11.59 -0.40 10.51
N PHE A 61 -10.45 -1.02 10.24
CA PHE A 61 -9.28 -0.95 11.10
C PHE A 61 -8.42 0.23 10.65
N MET A 62 -8.03 1.08 11.57
CA MET A 62 -7.15 2.22 11.31
C MET A 62 -5.87 2.05 12.10
N ARG A 63 -4.72 2.25 11.47
CA ARG A 63 -3.43 2.24 12.16
C ARG A 63 -2.59 3.43 11.73
N ILE A 64 -2.07 4.15 12.71
CA ILE A 64 -1.09 5.20 12.50
C ILE A 64 0.30 4.56 12.52
N THR A 65 0.98 4.58 11.37
CA THR A 65 2.32 4.00 11.18
C THR A 65 3.43 5.03 11.33
N HIS A 66 3.10 6.32 11.22
CA HIS A 66 4.00 7.45 11.44
C HIS A 66 3.24 8.61 12.07
N PHE A 67 3.86 9.31 13.03
CA PHE A 67 3.21 10.41 13.74
C PHE A 67 4.20 11.40 14.34
N GLN A 68 4.09 12.68 13.96
CA GLN A 68 4.83 13.80 14.50
C GLN A 68 4.05 15.10 14.23
N LEU A 69 3.34 15.62 15.23
CA LEU A 69 2.59 16.89 15.18
C LEU A 69 3.07 17.85 16.28
N GLU A 70 2.74 19.15 16.17
CA GLU A 70 3.05 20.11 17.21
C GLU A 70 2.39 19.70 18.54
N LEU A 71 3.22 19.50 19.57
CA LEU A 71 2.71 19.25 20.91
C LEU A 71 2.15 20.56 21.49
N SER A 72 0.88 20.54 21.88
CA SER A 72 0.25 21.65 22.57
C SER A 72 -0.72 21.15 23.64
N THR A 73 -1.03 21.99 24.63
CA THR A 73 -2.02 21.66 25.66
C THR A 73 -3.35 21.31 25.00
N ARG A 74 -3.84 20.09 25.23
CA ARG A 74 -5.09 19.58 24.63
C ARG A 74 -5.11 19.67 23.09
N CYS A 75 -3.95 19.57 22.42
CA CYS A 75 -3.86 19.57 20.96
C CYS A 75 -4.58 20.76 20.30
N GLN A 76 -4.55 21.92 20.96
CA GLN A 76 -5.23 23.13 20.48
C GLN A 76 -4.58 23.77 19.25
N ASN A 77 -3.30 23.46 18.99
CA ASN A 77 -2.55 23.99 17.85
C ASN A 77 -2.76 23.08 16.64
N ASP A 78 -2.20 21.88 16.70
CA ASP A 78 -2.32 20.87 15.66
C ASP A 78 -2.99 19.61 16.23
N ALA A 79 -3.91 19.03 15.47
CA ALA A 79 -4.68 17.87 15.91
C ALA A 79 -5.07 16.94 14.76
N LEU A 80 -4.88 15.64 14.97
CA LEU A 80 -5.50 14.58 14.19
C LEU A 80 -6.72 14.04 14.94
N LEU A 81 -7.91 14.14 14.34
CA LEU A 81 -9.17 13.65 14.90
C LEU A 81 -9.74 12.53 14.05
N LEU A 82 -10.26 11.49 14.73
CA LEU A 82 -10.85 10.31 14.11
C LEU A 82 -12.27 10.13 14.62
N TYR A 83 -13.21 9.97 13.71
CA TYR A 83 -14.63 9.84 13.99
C TYR A 83 -15.17 8.53 13.44
N ASP A 84 -16.02 7.89 14.23
CA ASP A 84 -16.74 6.66 13.95
C ASP A 84 -18.04 7.00 13.23
N GLY A 85 -17.92 7.33 11.95
CA GLY A 85 -19.04 7.87 11.21
C GLY A 85 -18.67 8.62 9.93
N SER A 86 -19.70 9.13 9.27
CA SER A 86 -19.62 9.86 8.01
C SER A 86 -19.28 11.35 8.14
N SER A 87 -19.18 11.88 9.37
CA SER A 87 -18.78 13.27 9.60
C SER A 87 -18.15 13.50 10.97
N SER A 88 -17.53 14.68 11.16
CA SER A 88 -16.98 15.11 12.46
C SER A 88 -18.01 15.45 13.55
N ASN A 89 -19.31 15.31 13.27
CA ASN A 89 -20.38 15.45 14.26
C ASN A 89 -20.75 14.13 14.94
N GLU A 90 -20.18 13.01 14.49
CA GLU A 90 -20.43 11.68 15.02
C GLU A 90 -19.45 11.31 16.15
N GLY A 91 -19.54 10.09 16.68
CA GLY A 91 -18.75 9.66 17.83
C GLY A 91 -17.24 9.68 17.55
N GLN A 92 -16.45 10.36 18.38
CA GLN A 92 -15.00 10.43 18.18
C GLN A 92 -14.30 9.18 18.74
N LEU A 93 -13.54 8.48 17.90
CA LEU A 93 -12.84 7.22 18.24
C LEU A 93 -11.73 7.40 19.28
N VAL A 94 -11.16 8.60 19.35
CA VAL A 94 -10.07 8.94 20.27
C VAL A 94 -10.56 9.58 21.57
N ASN A 95 -11.87 9.74 21.79
CA ASN A 95 -12.43 10.57 22.86
C ASN A 95 -11.93 10.22 24.28
N ASN A 96 -11.81 8.93 24.59
CA ASN A 96 -11.38 8.43 25.90
C ASN A 96 -9.88 8.62 26.15
N LEU A 97 -9.08 8.76 25.08
CA LEU A 97 -7.63 8.89 25.14
C LEU A 97 -7.19 10.35 24.99
N SER A 98 -7.79 11.05 24.02
CA SER A 98 -7.58 12.46 23.78
C SER A 98 -8.84 13.09 23.16
N PRO A 99 -9.71 13.71 23.98
CA PRO A 99 -10.98 14.29 23.51
C PRO A 99 -10.80 15.46 22.53
N ASN A 100 -9.58 15.99 22.41
CA ASN A 100 -9.28 17.10 21.51
C ASN A 100 -8.42 16.68 20.30
N GLY A 101 -8.29 15.37 20.06
CA GLY A 101 -7.46 14.83 18.98
C GLY A 101 -6.04 14.48 19.42
N LEU A 102 -5.29 13.87 18.52
CA LEU A 102 -3.94 13.40 18.76
C LEU A 102 -2.93 14.48 18.33
N CYS A 103 -1.90 14.70 19.15
CA CYS A 103 -0.76 15.57 18.84
C CYS A 103 0.49 15.12 19.60
N GLY A 104 1.66 15.65 19.22
CA GLY A 104 2.95 15.29 19.80
C GLY A 104 3.87 14.54 18.85
N LEU A 105 5.10 14.28 19.32
CA LEU A 105 6.17 13.68 18.51
C LEU A 105 6.08 12.16 18.41
N THR A 106 5.28 11.54 19.28
CA THR A 106 5.03 10.11 19.35
C THR A 106 3.59 9.89 19.83
N LEU A 107 3.00 8.74 19.49
CA LEU A 107 1.72 8.32 20.04
C LEU A 107 1.94 7.49 21.31
N SER A 108 1.37 7.95 22.42
CA SER A 108 1.11 7.08 23.57
C SER A 108 0.03 6.08 23.15
N LEU A 109 0.34 4.78 23.19
CA LEU A 109 -0.55 3.69 22.73
C LEU A 109 -2.01 3.85 23.23
N PRO A 110 -3.00 3.39 22.44
CA PRO A 110 -2.88 2.67 21.16
C PRO A 110 -2.66 3.58 19.94
N ASN A 111 -1.93 3.06 18.95
CA ASN A 111 -1.77 3.66 17.63
C ASN A 111 -2.71 3.05 16.56
N TYR A 112 -3.72 2.30 17.00
CA TYR A 112 -4.73 1.69 16.13
C TYR A 112 -6.13 1.81 16.72
N PHE A 113 -7.13 1.81 15.84
CA PHE A 113 -8.54 2.07 16.16
C PHE A 113 -9.45 1.19 15.30
N TYR A 114 -10.65 0.92 15.79
CA TYR A 114 -11.69 0.17 15.07
C TYR A 114 -12.95 1.01 14.97
N SER A 115 -13.57 1.05 13.80
CA SER A 115 -14.91 1.62 13.64
C SER A 115 -15.99 0.63 14.08
N THR A 116 -17.17 1.15 14.42
CA THR A 116 -18.36 0.33 14.68
C THR A 116 -19.18 0.11 13.41
N GLY A 117 -19.09 1.03 12.44
CA GLY A 117 -19.77 0.97 11.14
C GLY A 117 -18.84 0.92 9.93
N ASN A 118 -19.43 1.07 8.74
CA ASN A 118 -18.77 1.05 7.43
C ASN A 118 -18.28 2.44 6.98
N ASP A 119 -18.32 3.44 7.86
CA ASP A 119 -17.93 4.83 7.61
C ASP A 119 -16.96 5.30 8.69
N VAL A 120 -15.91 6.01 8.28
CA VAL A 120 -14.98 6.70 9.19
C VAL A 120 -14.62 8.05 8.62
N THR A 121 -14.39 9.02 9.50
CA THR A 121 -14.00 10.37 9.10
C THR A 121 -12.73 10.78 9.80
N VAL A 122 -11.78 11.29 9.03
CA VAL A 122 -10.51 11.83 9.50
C VAL A 122 -10.53 13.34 9.31
N ARG A 123 -10.24 14.08 10.39
CA ARG A 123 -10.08 15.53 10.33
C ARG A 123 -8.68 15.90 10.79
N PHE A 124 -8.00 16.72 10.02
CA PHE A 124 -6.67 17.22 10.35
C PHE A 124 -6.69 18.74 10.43
N LYS A 125 -6.15 19.27 11.52
CA LYS A 125 -6.10 20.69 11.81
C LYS A 125 -4.68 21.14 12.12
N THR A 126 -4.30 22.29 11.59
CA THR A 126 -3.04 22.97 11.91
C THR A 126 -3.24 24.45 12.14
N ASN A 127 -2.38 25.06 12.95
CA ASN A 127 -2.37 26.51 13.17
C ASN A 127 -1.58 27.23 12.05
N GLU A 128 -1.45 28.56 12.16
CA GLU A 128 -0.71 29.40 11.19
C GLU A 128 0.83 29.27 11.29
N ARG A 129 1.35 28.29 12.04
CA ARG A 129 2.79 28.10 12.24
C ARG A 129 3.25 26.82 11.55
N ASN A 130 4.17 26.97 10.60
CA ASN A 130 4.90 25.83 10.09
C ASN A 130 6.02 25.43 11.06
N ASN A 131 5.75 24.41 11.88
CA ASN A 131 6.73 23.87 12.84
C ASN A 131 7.68 22.81 12.24
N SER A 132 7.64 22.59 10.92
CA SER A 132 8.50 21.63 10.20
C SER A 132 8.40 20.17 10.68
N TYR A 133 7.27 19.78 11.26
CA TYR A 133 7.03 18.38 11.65
C TYR A 133 6.56 17.53 10.48
N SER A 134 6.88 16.23 10.50
CA SER A 134 6.63 15.31 9.38
C SER A 134 5.20 14.75 9.32
N GLY A 135 4.34 15.08 10.28
CA GLY A 135 2.91 14.81 10.18
C GLY A 135 2.55 13.38 10.52
N PHE A 136 1.55 12.81 9.83
CA PHE A 136 1.12 11.44 10.07
C PHE A 136 0.99 10.64 8.78
N VAL A 137 1.17 9.32 8.93
CA VAL A 137 0.77 8.33 7.94
C VAL A 137 -0.17 7.34 8.63
N MET A 138 -1.34 7.16 8.04
CA MET A 138 -2.36 6.24 8.50
C MET A 138 -2.73 5.26 7.39
N LEU A 139 -2.90 3.99 7.78
CA LEU A 139 -3.52 2.97 6.96
C LEU A 139 -4.95 2.73 7.44
N LEU A 140 -5.91 2.75 6.53
CA LEU A 140 -7.29 2.36 6.76
C LEU A 140 -7.56 1.07 5.97
N THR A 141 -7.87 0.01 6.70
CA THR A 141 -8.07 -1.34 6.17
C THR A 141 -9.49 -1.79 6.50
N PRO A 142 -10.38 -1.91 5.51
CA PRO A 142 -11.66 -2.59 5.66
C PRO A 142 -11.46 -4.04 6.11
N TYR A 143 -12.29 -4.47 7.04
CA TYR A 143 -12.33 -5.85 7.53
C TYR A 143 -13.78 -6.27 7.74
N ARG A 144 -14.02 -7.57 7.68
CA ARG A 144 -15.32 -8.17 7.93
C ARG A 144 -15.28 -8.98 9.21
N LEU A 145 -16.38 -8.96 9.94
CA LEU A 145 -16.64 -9.88 11.04
C LEU A 145 -17.50 -11.03 10.49
N PRO A 146 -16.98 -12.27 10.40
CA PRO A 146 -17.80 -13.39 9.99
C PRO A 146 -19.00 -13.57 10.93
N ALA A 147 -20.16 -13.86 10.35
CA ALA A 147 -21.26 -14.41 11.12
C ALA A 147 -20.85 -15.77 11.72
N ASP A 148 -21.54 -16.21 12.76
CA ASP A 148 -21.22 -17.45 13.47
C ASP A 148 -21.07 -18.64 12.49
N GLY A 149 -19.89 -19.28 12.49
CA GLY A 149 -19.53 -20.38 11.61
C GLY A 149 -19.20 -20.03 10.15
N ALA A 150 -19.25 -18.76 9.75
CA ALA A 150 -18.86 -18.34 8.40
C ALA A 150 -17.33 -18.22 8.27
N ASN A 151 -16.79 -18.70 7.15
CA ASN A 151 -15.38 -18.55 6.84
C ASN A 151 -15.09 -17.22 6.11
N CYS A 152 -13.82 -16.84 6.04
CA CYS A 152 -13.38 -15.80 5.13
C CYS A 152 -13.57 -16.25 3.68
N THR A 153 -13.81 -15.29 2.79
CA THR A 153 -13.93 -15.57 1.35
C THR A 153 -12.57 -15.91 0.75
N GLU A 154 -12.56 -16.41 -0.48
CA GLU A 154 -11.32 -16.83 -1.14
C GLU A 154 -10.30 -15.69 -1.25
N ASP A 155 -10.73 -14.43 -1.35
CA ASP A 155 -9.89 -13.24 -1.47
C ASP A 155 -9.53 -12.56 -0.14
N GLU A 156 -9.95 -13.18 0.96
CA GLU A 156 -9.68 -12.72 2.31
C GLU A 156 -8.73 -13.68 3.05
N MET A 157 -8.09 -13.15 4.08
CA MET A 157 -7.34 -13.90 5.07
C MET A 157 -8.00 -13.77 6.45
N THR A 158 -7.79 -14.77 7.32
CA THR A 158 -8.37 -14.79 8.66
C THR A 158 -7.31 -14.50 9.72
N CYS A 159 -7.55 -13.55 10.61
CA CYS A 159 -6.76 -13.42 11.83
C CYS A 159 -7.02 -14.62 12.74
N LYS A 160 -5.98 -15.37 13.12
CA LYS A 160 -6.17 -16.69 13.78
C LYS A 160 -6.84 -16.58 15.15
N LEU A 161 -6.52 -15.55 15.92
CA LEU A 161 -7.08 -15.34 17.26
C LEU A 161 -8.48 -14.72 17.22
N SER A 162 -8.68 -13.68 16.42
CA SER A 162 -9.92 -12.89 16.46
C SER A 162 -10.97 -13.28 15.42
N GLY A 163 -10.61 -14.11 14.44
CA GLY A 163 -11.50 -14.54 13.36
C GLY A 163 -11.87 -13.43 12.37
N LYS A 164 -11.29 -12.24 12.48
CA LYS A 164 -11.53 -11.13 11.55
C LYS A 164 -11.03 -11.50 10.16
N CYS A 165 -11.79 -11.11 9.14
CA CYS A 165 -11.39 -11.26 7.75
C CYS A 165 -10.84 -9.95 7.21
N PHE A 166 -9.60 -9.96 6.77
CA PHE A 166 -8.97 -8.87 6.03
C PHE A 166 -8.75 -9.30 4.58
N THR A 167 -8.57 -8.36 3.67
CA THR A 167 -8.20 -8.70 2.28
C THR A 167 -6.80 -9.27 2.23
N LYS A 168 -6.47 -10.08 1.21
CA LYS A 168 -5.13 -10.68 1.09
C LYS A 168 -3.99 -9.66 1.06
N ASP A 169 -4.24 -8.41 0.67
CA ASP A 169 -3.25 -7.32 0.70
C ASP A 169 -2.83 -6.91 2.13
N ALA A 170 -3.54 -7.39 3.15
CA ALA A 170 -3.12 -7.29 4.55
C ALA A 170 -1.98 -8.26 4.88
N TYR A 171 -1.88 -9.38 4.16
CA TYR A 171 -0.88 -10.40 4.45
C TYR A 171 0.53 -9.93 4.02
N CYS A 172 1.47 -9.94 4.96
CA CYS A 172 2.89 -9.64 4.73
C CYS A 172 3.14 -8.26 4.09
N ASN A 173 2.45 -7.23 4.56
CA ASN A 173 2.60 -5.84 4.11
C ASN A 173 3.39 -4.95 5.10
N SER A 174 4.03 -5.56 6.10
CA SER A 174 4.79 -4.91 7.19
C SER A 174 3.93 -4.07 8.14
N VAL A 175 2.61 -4.23 8.11
CA VAL A 175 1.67 -3.54 9.00
C VAL A 175 0.80 -4.58 9.67
N ASN A 176 1.03 -4.83 10.95
CA ASN A 176 0.23 -5.83 11.67
C ASN A 176 -1.24 -5.36 11.89
N GLN A 177 -2.21 -5.82 11.11
CA GLN A 177 -3.64 -5.58 11.34
C GLN A 177 -4.28 -6.58 12.33
N CYS A 178 -3.68 -7.76 12.57
CA CYS A 178 -4.21 -8.75 13.49
C CYS A 178 -3.69 -8.58 14.94
N GLU A 179 -4.52 -8.82 15.95
CA GLU A 179 -4.05 -8.75 17.35
C GLU A 179 -2.92 -9.75 17.66
N ASP A 180 -2.86 -10.85 16.93
CA ASP A 180 -1.91 -11.95 17.09
C ASP A 180 -0.77 -11.96 16.06
N SER A 181 -0.67 -10.92 15.21
CA SER A 181 0.32 -10.84 14.12
C SER A 181 0.23 -11.98 13.10
N SER A 182 -0.93 -12.63 12.95
CA SER A 182 -1.09 -13.76 12.04
C SER A 182 -1.02 -13.40 10.55
N ASP A 183 -1.22 -12.13 10.23
CA ASP A 183 -0.99 -11.48 8.93
C ASP A 183 0.48 -11.20 8.64
N GLU A 184 1.35 -11.17 9.67
CA GLU A 184 2.80 -10.91 9.54
C GLU A 184 3.65 -12.04 10.15
N PRO A 185 3.52 -13.31 9.68
CA PRO A 185 4.12 -14.50 10.30
C PRO A 185 5.65 -14.62 10.17
N GLY A 186 6.36 -13.54 9.82
CA GLY A 186 7.81 -13.50 9.64
C GLY A 186 8.27 -13.87 8.23
N LEU A 187 9.56 -13.59 7.95
CA LEU A 187 10.13 -13.63 6.59
C LEU A 187 9.97 -14.97 5.88
N SER A 188 10.13 -16.11 6.56
CA SER A 188 10.04 -17.43 5.94
C SER A 188 8.63 -17.76 5.45
N ALA A 189 7.59 -17.31 6.17
CA ALA A 189 6.21 -17.47 5.75
C ALA A 189 5.84 -16.43 4.68
N CYS A 190 6.29 -15.17 4.82
CA CYS A 190 6.03 -14.12 3.83
C CYS A 190 6.68 -14.38 2.45
N GLN A 191 7.83 -15.04 2.41
CA GLN A 191 8.49 -15.42 1.16
C GLN A 191 7.73 -16.45 0.32
N SER A 192 6.77 -17.18 0.92
CA SER A 192 5.93 -18.13 0.20
C SER A 192 4.79 -17.45 -0.60
N SER A 193 4.51 -16.17 -0.34
CA SER A 193 3.44 -15.41 -1.01
C SER A 193 3.91 -14.58 -2.21
N SER A 194 5.20 -14.18 -2.25
CA SER A 194 5.78 -13.39 -3.34
C SER A 194 6.33 -14.23 -4.49
N SER A 195 6.16 -15.54 -4.47
CA SER A 195 6.67 -16.46 -5.50
C SER A 195 5.55 -17.01 -6.40
N ARG A 196 4.73 -16.12 -6.97
CA ARG A 196 3.98 -16.40 -8.21
C ARG A 196 4.63 -15.65 -9.39
N LEU A 197 5.60 -16.33 -10.00
CA LEU A 197 6.12 -16.15 -11.37
C LEU A 197 6.11 -14.71 -11.96
N CYS A 198 7.09 -13.90 -11.59
CA CYS A 198 7.77 -13.07 -12.58
C CYS A 198 9.07 -13.79 -12.96
N GLY A 199 9.04 -14.65 -13.99
CA GLY A 199 10.28 -15.21 -14.54
C GLY A 199 10.32 -16.67 -14.95
N ASN A 200 9.23 -17.27 -15.47
CA ASN A 200 9.34 -18.59 -16.10
C ASN A 200 8.47 -18.78 -17.37
N HIS A 201 8.40 -17.74 -18.23
CA HIS A 201 7.91 -17.88 -19.61
C HIS A 201 8.91 -17.44 -20.69
N MET A 202 10.17 -17.20 -20.34
CA MET A 202 11.22 -16.79 -21.28
C MET A 202 12.27 -17.88 -21.58
N MET A 203 12.09 -19.13 -21.13
CA MET A 203 12.99 -20.22 -21.50
C MET A 203 12.51 -21.03 -22.71
N GLY A 204 11.21 -20.96 -23.06
CA GLY A 204 10.63 -21.74 -24.18
C GLY A 204 10.78 -21.09 -25.56
N LEU A 205 10.82 -19.76 -25.64
CA LEU A 205 10.91 -19.04 -26.92
C LEU A 205 12.35 -18.98 -27.46
N VAL A 206 13.35 -18.94 -26.59
CA VAL A 206 14.77 -18.89 -27.01
C VAL A 206 15.21 -20.21 -27.65
N LEU A 207 14.80 -21.36 -27.10
CA LEU A 207 15.08 -22.67 -27.68
C LEU A 207 14.39 -22.87 -29.05
N ALA A 208 13.15 -22.39 -29.22
CA ALA A 208 12.44 -22.49 -30.50
C ALA A 208 13.10 -21.65 -31.61
N LEU A 209 13.61 -20.46 -31.28
CA LEU A 209 14.33 -19.59 -32.23
C LEU A 209 15.71 -20.15 -32.58
N PHE A 210 16.42 -20.78 -31.63
CA PHE A 210 17.69 -21.45 -31.91
C PHE A 210 17.51 -22.68 -32.80
N ILE A 211 16.49 -23.50 -32.56
CA ILE A 211 16.21 -24.69 -33.38
C ILE A 211 15.82 -24.27 -34.81
N THR A 212 14.93 -23.29 -34.96
CA THR A 212 14.55 -22.78 -36.30
C THR A 212 15.75 -22.15 -37.02
N TYR A 213 16.59 -21.38 -36.34
CA TYR A 213 17.82 -20.83 -36.93
C TYR A 213 18.77 -21.93 -37.43
N ILE A 214 19.01 -22.98 -36.63
CA ILE A 214 19.83 -24.13 -37.03
C ILE A 214 19.24 -24.84 -38.26
N PHE A 215 17.94 -25.08 -38.31
CA PHE A 215 17.29 -25.69 -39.48
C PHE A 215 17.36 -24.81 -40.74
N THR A 216 17.22 -23.48 -40.61
CA THR A 216 17.38 -22.56 -41.75
C THR A 216 18.83 -22.48 -42.23
N ALA A 217 19.81 -22.51 -41.33
CA ALA A 217 21.22 -22.49 -41.67
C ALA A 217 21.67 -23.79 -42.35
N ALA A 218 21.16 -24.95 -41.92
CA ALA A 218 21.45 -26.24 -42.56
C ALA A 218 20.92 -26.32 -44.00
N ASN A 219 19.76 -25.72 -44.29
CA ASN A 219 19.18 -25.72 -45.63
C ASN A 219 19.86 -24.72 -46.60
N HIS A 220 20.64 -23.76 -46.10
CA HIS A 220 21.32 -22.76 -46.94
C HIS A 220 22.71 -23.18 -47.43
N VAL A 221 23.22 -24.35 -46.99
CA VAL A 221 24.54 -24.88 -47.39
C VAL A 221 24.47 -25.78 -48.64
N ILE A 222 23.27 -26.10 -49.16
CA ILE A 222 23.10 -26.95 -50.34
C ILE A 222 22.56 -26.15 -51.54
N TYR A 223 23.26 -25.10 -51.97
CA TYR A 223 23.06 -24.52 -53.31
C TYR A 223 24.35 -23.84 -53.77
N THR A 224 25.42 -24.62 -53.95
CA THR A 224 26.48 -24.24 -54.90
C THR A 224 26.18 -24.92 -56.23
N PRO A 225 25.88 -24.18 -57.31
CA PRO A 225 25.72 -24.79 -58.62
C PRO A 225 27.09 -25.30 -59.09
N ARG A 226 27.17 -26.62 -59.30
CA ARG A 226 28.30 -27.29 -59.94
C ARG A 226 28.38 -26.84 -61.39
N HIS A 227 29.28 -25.92 -61.71
CA HIS A 227 29.66 -25.66 -63.11
C HIS A 227 30.43 -26.87 -63.64
N SER A 228 29.78 -27.65 -64.52
CA SER A 228 30.44 -28.60 -65.40
C SER A 228 30.99 -27.85 -66.62
N SER A 229 32.31 -27.81 -66.80
CA SER A 229 32.90 -27.54 -68.11
C SER A 229 33.57 -28.82 -68.60
N THR A 230 32.88 -29.43 -69.54
CA THR A 230 33.28 -30.52 -70.43
C THR A 230 34.62 -30.25 -71.11
N THR A 231 35.48 -31.26 -71.05
CA THR A 231 36.58 -31.54 -71.97
C THR A 231 36.05 -31.91 -73.35
N ASP A 232 36.64 -31.38 -74.43
CA ASP A 232 36.91 -32.14 -75.67
C ASP A 232 37.92 -31.38 -76.59
N PRO A 233 38.51 -31.99 -77.64
CA PRO A 233 39.95 -32.03 -77.81
C PRO A 233 40.45 -31.42 -79.14
N THR A 234 41.79 -31.33 -79.26
CA THR A 234 42.62 -31.37 -80.48
C THR A 234 42.27 -30.48 -81.69
N PHE A 235 43.15 -29.51 -81.97
CA PHE A 235 44.02 -29.53 -83.15
C PHE A 235 45.31 -28.76 -82.86
#